data_AF-A0A6G3PH29-F1
#
_entry.id   AF-A0A6G3PH29-F1
#
_cell.length_a   1.000
_cell.length_b   1.000
_cell.length_c   1.000
_cell.angle_alpha   90.00
_cell.angle_beta   90.00
_cell.angle_gamma   90.00
#
_symmetry.space_group_name_H-M   'P 1'
#
loop_
_entity.id
_entity.type
_entity.pdbx_description
1 polymer ?
#
loop_
_entity_poly.entity_id
_entity_poly.type
_entity_poly.pdbx_seq_one_letter_code
_entity_poly.pdbx_strand_id
1 'polypeptide(L)'
;MRFGRRSRATAVAAAVIGGLLGSVVVAPAASAVPAEPGSHAGDRAGRTETPPPPVWPRPQSMRTTGPAVKLGAEATLVAAPDADPYAVEQARALLREAGVRTLHE
;
A
#
# COMPACT_ATOMS: atom_id res chain seq x y z
N MET A 1 -53.95 14.24 -31.82
CA MET A 1 -53.46 14.72 -30.51
C MET A 1 -51.99 14.35 -30.37
N ARG A 2 -51.16 15.33 -30.00
CA ARG A 2 -49.69 15.29 -29.86
C ARG A 2 -49.29 14.64 -28.52
N PHE A 3 -48.00 14.28 -28.41
CA PHE A 3 -47.07 14.22 -27.25
C PHE A 3 -46.34 12.85 -27.25
N GLY A 4 -45.01 12.73 -27.19
CA GLY A 4 -43.93 13.68 -27.03
C GLY A 4 -42.57 12.94 -27.07
N ARG A 5 -41.55 13.65 -27.55
CA ARG A 5 -40.11 13.29 -27.60
C ARG A 5 -39.53 13.03 -26.21
N ARG A 6 -38.79 11.92 -25.98
CA ARG A 6 -37.66 11.82 -25.03
C ARG A 6 -36.64 10.73 -25.44
N SER A 7 -35.40 11.16 -25.58
CA SER A 7 -34.16 10.38 -25.76
C SER A 7 -33.85 9.52 -24.54
N ARG A 8 -33.32 8.30 -24.74
CA ARG A 8 -32.40 7.62 -23.81
C ARG A 8 -31.41 6.74 -24.57
N ALA A 9 -30.14 7.13 -24.49
CA ALA A 9 -28.96 6.34 -24.82
C ALA A 9 -28.62 5.37 -23.67
N THR A 10 -27.61 4.51 -23.90
CA THR A 10 -26.95 3.56 -22.96
C THR A 10 -27.77 2.32 -22.57
N ALA A 11 -27.23 1.10 -22.52
CA ALA A 11 -25.86 0.60 -22.57
C ALA A 11 -25.87 -0.85 -23.08
N VAL A 12 -24.82 -1.24 -23.82
CA VAL A 12 -24.58 -2.63 -24.20
C VAL A 12 -24.13 -3.40 -22.95
N ALA A 13 -24.98 -4.26 -22.42
CA ALA A 13 -24.60 -5.23 -21.40
C ALA A 13 -24.06 -6.48 -22.09
N ALA A 14 -22.74 -6.66 -22.07
CA ALA A 14 -22.12 -7.93 -22.43
C ALA A 14 -22.34 -8.93 -21.28
N ALA A 15 -23.45 -9.67 -21.34
CA ALA A 15 -23.68 -10.84 -20.50
C ALA A 15 -22.92 -12.03 -21.11
N VAL A 16 -21.74 -12.34 -20.58
CA VAL A 16 -21.08 -13.63 -20.86
C VAL A 16 -21.67 -14.68 -19.91
N ILE A 17 -22.81 -15.23 -20.34
CA ILE A 17 -23.44 -16.40 -19.72
C ILE A 17 -22.92 -17.62 -20.49
N GLY A 18 -21.91 -18.28 -19.94
CA GLY A 18 -21.24 -19.42 -20.57
C GLY A 18 -20.58 -20.34 -19.54
N GLY A 19 -21.37 -20.81 -18.57
CA GLY A 19 -20.96 -21.78 -17.56
C GLY A 19 -22.15 -22.60 -17.07
N LEU A 20 -22.98 -23.06 -18.00
CA LEU A 20 -24.11 -23.96 -17.74
C LEU A 20 -23.57 -25.39 -17.76
N LEU A 21 -23.43 -26.03 -16.60
CA LEU A 21 -23.63 -27.46 -16.30
C LEU A 21 -23.04 -27.77 -14.90
N GLY A 22 -23.87 -27.70 -13.85
CA GLY A 22 -23.47 -28.06 -12.49
C GLY A 22 -24.43 -27.51 -11.43
N SER A 23 -25.65 -28.02 -11.41
CA SER A 23 -26.63 -27.80 -10.34
C SER A 23 -26.08 -28.26 -8.99
N VAL A 24 -25.93 -27.37 -7.99
CA VAL A 24 -26.04 -27.67 -6.54
C VAL A 24 -25.96 -26.36 -5.71
N VAL A 25 -27.02 -26.12 -4.92
CA VAL A 25 -27.15 -25.22 -3.75
C VAL A 25 -26.77 -23.73 -3.92
N VAL A 26 -27.80 -22.87 -3.96
CA VAL A 26 -27.64 -21.43 -3.68
C VAL A 26 -27.42 -21.24 -2.18
N ALA A 27 -26.17 -21.37 -1.75
CA ALA A 27 -25.71 -20.69 -0.54
C ALA A 27 -25.69 -19.18 -0.83
N PRO A 28 -25.98 -18.30 0.16
CA PRO A 28 -25.79 -16.87 -0.06
C PRO A 28 -24.34 -16.65 -0.47
N ALA A 29 -24.15 -16.17 -1.71
CA ALA A 29 -22.82 -15.83 -2.19
C ALA A 29 -22.28 -14.74 -1.27
N ALA A 30 -21.36 -15.12 -0.38
CA ALA A 30 -20.56 -14.16 0.34
C ALA A 30 -19.78 -13.37 -0.73
N SER A 31 -20.24 -12.15 -1.02
CA SER A 31 -19.49 -11.23 -1.86
C SER A 31 -18.24 -10.83 -1.07
N ALA A 32 -17.16 -11.58 -1.24
CA ALA A 32 -15.84 -11.14 -0.83
C ALA A 32 -15.40 -10.04 -1.82
N VAL A 33 -15.93 -8.83 -1.64
CA VAL A 33 -15.38 -7.64 -2.29
C VAL A 33 -13.95 -7.53 -1.79
N PRO A 34 -12.92 -7.55 -2.66
CA PRO A 34 -11.56 -7.28 -2.23
C PRO A 34 -11.56 -5.94 -1.50
N ALA A 35 -11.02 -5.90 -0.28
CA ALA A 35 -10.83 -4.65 0.40
C ALA A 35 -10.07 -3.71 -0.54
N GLU A 36 -10.54 -2.46 -0.66
CA GLU A 36 -9.82 -1.45 -1.42
C GLU A 36 -8.38 -1.44 -0.88
N PRO A 37 -7.34 -1.42 -1.72
CA PRO A 37 -5.97 -1.31 -1.25
C PRO A 37 -5.83 -0.06 -0.38
N GLY A 38 -5.78 -0.23 0.95
CA GLY A 38 -5.79 0.86 1.92
C GLY A 38 -7.05 1.01 2.79
N SER A 39 -8.11 0.23 2.55
CA SER A 39 -9.38 0.32 3.30
C SER A 39 -9.52 -0.70 4.45
N HIS A 40 -9.44 -0.16 5.67
CA HIS A 40 -10.32 -0.38 6.84
C HIS A 40 -10.02 -1.40 7.97
N ALA A 41 -10.60 -1.03 9.12
CA ALA A 41 -10.94 -1.78 10.34
C ALA A 41 -9.79 -2.16 11.28
N GLY A 42 -9.21 -1.18 11.99
CA GLY A 42 -8.31 -1.51 13.09
C GLY A 42 -7.49 -0.39 13.69
N ASP A 43 -7.82 0.87 13.43
CA ASP A 43 -7.17 1.98 14.13
C ASP A 43 -7.71 2.00 15.57
N ARG A 44 -7.14 1.16 16.44
CA ARG A 44 -7.25 1.35 17.88
C ARG A 44 -6.52 2.66 18.17
N ALA A 45 -7.26 3.76 18.07
CA ALA A 45 -6.94 5.03 18.70
C ALA A 45 -6.71 4.74 20.19
N GLY A 46 -5.45 4.59 20.55
CA GLY A 46 -5.12 3.92 21.79
C GLY A 46 -3.67 4.07 22.24
N ARG A 47 -2.99 5.17 21.87
CA ARG A 47 -1.92 5.74 22.69
C ARG A 47 -1.50 7.11 22.16
N THR A 48 -1.14 8.01 23.07
CA THR A 48 -0.48 9.30 22.85
C THR A 48 0.92 9.13 22.26
N GLU A 49 1.05 8.43 21.14
CA GLU A 49 2.31 8.18 20.45
C GLU A 49 2.28 8.87 19.08
N THR A 50 3.39 9.49 18.68
CA THR A 50 3.54 10.06 17.33
C THR A 50 3.21 8.99 16.29
N PRO A 51 2.28 9.24 15.36
CA PRO A 51 1.92 8.26 14.35
C PRO A 51 3.15 7.90 13.50
N PRO A 52 3.33 6.63 13.13
CA PRO A 52 4.45 6.23 12.29
C PRO A 52 4.31 6.84 10.88
N PRO A 53 5.42 6.96 10.13
CA PRO A 53 5.38 7.53 8.78
C PRO A 53 4.51 6.69 7.84
N PRO A 54 3.86 7.31 6.84
CA PRO A 54 3.11 6.58 5.81
C PRO A 54 4.10 5.82 4.91
N VAL A 55 3.94 4.49 4.81
CA VAL A 55 4.80 3.62 3.99
C VAL A 55 3.93 2.72 3.12
N TRP A 56 4.30 2.59 1.84
CA TRP A 56 3.63 1.72 0.87
C TRP A 56 4.62 0.82 0.11
N PRO A 57 4.32 -0.47 -0.11
CA PRO A 57 3.18 -1.24 0.43
C PRO A 57 3.14 -1.26 1.96
N ARG A 58 1.95 -1.45 2.55
CA ARG A 58 1.82 -1.45 4.01
C ARG A 58 2.69 -2.55 4.62
N PRO A 59 3.60 -2.24 5.56
CA PRO A 59 4.36 -3.27 6.28
C PRO A 59 3.44 -4.22 7.04
N GLN A 60 3.79 -5.50 7.10
CA GLN A 60 3.08 -6.51 7.91
C GLN A 60 3.07 -6.13 9.40
N SER A 61 4.14 -5.51 9.88
CA SER A 61 4.24 -4.98 11.24
C SER A 61 5.08 -3.71 11.27
N MET A 62 4.70 -2.76 12.13
CA MET A 62 5.45 -1.54 12.41
C MET A 62 5.19 -1.12 13.86
N ARG A 63 6.25 -0.80 14.59
CA ARG A 63 6.19 -0.35 15.99
C ARG A 63 7.08 0.88 16.15
N THR A 64 6.55 1.94 16.71
CA THR A 64 7.33 3.12 17.07
C THR A 64 8.03 2.85 18.41
N THR A 65 9.34 3.05 18.46
CA THR A 65 10.14 2.86 19.68
C THR A 65 10.92 4.12 19.99
N GLY A 66 10.66 4.73 21.15
CA GLY A 66 11.39 5.91 21.60
C GLY A 66 11.15 7.18 20.75
N PRO A 67 11.90 8.26 21.05
CA PRO A 67 11.83 9.50 20.29
C PRO A 67 12.56 9.40 18.94
N ALA A 68 12.21 10.28 18.00
CA ALA A 68 12.90 10.41 16.73
C ALA A 68 14.37 10.86 16.94
N VAL A 69 15.28 10.28 16.16
CA VAL A 69 16.72 10.61 16.18
C VAL A 69 17.03 11.55 15.03
N LYS A 70 17.75 12.64 15.29
CA LYS A 70 18.23 13.55 14.25
C LYS A 70 19.50 12.99 13.63
N LEU A 71 19.55 12.97 12.30
CA LEU A 71 20.78 12.63 11.56
C LEU A 71 21.78 13.79 11.63
N GLY A 72 23.05 13.46 11.83
CA GLY A 72 24.17 14.40 11.80
C GLY A 72 24.78 14.53 10.40
N ALA A 73 25.89 15.26 10.31
CA ALA A 73 26.64 15.40 9.06
C ALA A 73 27.54 14.20 8.74
N GLU A 74 27.70 13.25 9.67
CA GLU A 74 28.61 12.11 9.54
C GLU A 74 27.88 10.80 9.89
N ALA A 75 28.20 9.73 9.17
CA ALA A 75 27.69 8.39 9.43
C ALA A 75 28.71 7.31 9.05
N THR A 76 28.54 6.11 9.59
CA THR A 76 29.29 4.91 9.19
C THR A 76 28.32 3.90 8.57
N LEU A 77 28.61 3.45 7.35
CA LEU A 77 27.87 2.42 6.63
C LEU A 77 28.63 1.10 6.69
N VAL A 78 28.12 0.14 7.46
CA VAL A 78 28.69 -1.20 7.55
C VAL A 78 27.83 -2.16 6.75
N ALA A 79 28.41 -2.78 5.73
CA ALA A 79 27.74 -3.77 4.89
C ALA A 79 28.34 -5.17 5.12
N ALA A 80 27.49 -6.20 5.08
CA ALA A 80 27.96 -7.57 5.08
C ALA A 80 28.69 -7.88 3.75
N PRO A 81 29.63 -8.85 3.71
CA PRO A 81 30.38 -9.18 2.50
C PRO A 81 29.50 -9.63 1.33
N ASP A 82 28.30 -10.14 1.61
CA ASP A 82 27.31 -10.64 0.65
C ASP A 82 26.13 -9.68 0.44
N ALA A 83 26.20 -8.46 0.97
CA ALA A 83 25.16 -7.46 0.77
C ALA A 83 24.98 -7.15 -0.73
N ASP A 84 23.73 -7.02 -1.17
CA ASP A 84 23.42 -6.61 -2.54
C ASP A 84 24.09 -5.26 -2.86
N PRO A 85 24.99 -5.17 -3.85
CA PRO A 85 25.71 -3.94 -4.17
C PRO A 85 24.76 -2.79 -4.53
N TYR A 86 23.60 -3.07 -5.12
CA TYR A 86 22.63 -2.03 -5.44
C TYR A 86 21.94 -1.49 -4.18
N ALA A 87 21.68 -2.34 -3.18
CA ALA A 87 21.11 -1.90 -1.92
C ALA A 87 22.09 -1.00 -1.14
N VAL A 88 23.38 -1.34 -1.15
CA VAL A 88 24.44 -0.54 -0.53
C VAL A 88 24.53 0.84 -1.20
N GLU A 89 24.50 0.90 -2.54
CA GLU A 89 24.52 2.17 -3.26
C GLU A 89 23.26 3.02 -3.02
N GLN A 90 22.08 2.41 -2.90
CA GLN A 90 20.87 3.14 -2.52
C GLN A 90 20.96 3.70 -1.09
N ALA A 91 21.50 2.92 -0.14
CA ALA A 91 21.72 3.41 1.23
C ALA A 91 22.67 4.61 1.25
N ARG A 92 23.76 4.55 0.47
CA ARG A 92 24.68 5.68 0.28
C ARG A 92 23.94 6.92 -0.21
N ALA A 93 23.15 6.79 -1.27
CA ALA A 93 22.40 7.90 -1.86
C ALA A 93 21.43 8.54 -0.85
N LEU A 94 20.64 7.73 -0.13
CA LEU A 94 19.66 8.21 0.84
C LEU A 94 20.32 8.95 2.02
N LEU A 95 21.46 8.46 2.51
CA LEU A 95 22.20 9.16 3.58
C LEU A 95 22.72 10.52 3.11
N ARG A 96 23.22 10.61 1.87
CA ARG A 96 23.66 11.88 1.28
C ARG A 96 22.50 12.87 1.12
N GLU A 97 21.37 12.40 0.62
CA GLU A 97 20.14 13.20 0.48
C GLU A 97 19.65 13.71 1.85
N ALA A 98 19.75 12.88 2.90
CA ALA A 98 19.42 13.25 4.26
C ALA A 98 20.41 14.25 4.91
N GLY A 99 21.45 14.66 4.20
CA GLY A 99 22.40 15.70 4.63
C GLY A 99 23.71 15.16 5.22
N VAL A 100 23.96 13.86 5.15
CA VAL A 100 25.24 13.27 5.56
C VAL A 100 26.33 13.65 4.55
N ARG A 101 27.37 14.35 5.02
CA ARG A 101 28.49 14.86 4.23
C ARG A 101 29.75 14.01 4.36
N THR A 102 29.91 13.28 5.46
CA THR A 102 31.00 12.34 5.67
C THR A 102 30.42 10.94 5.86
N LEU A 103 30.81 9.99 5.01
CA LEU A 103 30.41 8.59 5.13
C LEU A 103 31.66 7.74 5.29
N HIS A 104 31.75 7.02 6.41
CA HIS A 104 32.78 6.02 6.66
C HIS A 104 32.25 4.63 6.28
N GLU A 105 33.14 3.73 5.85
CA GLU A 105 32.81 2.36 5.43
C GLU A 105 33.77 1.36 6.07
#